data_AF-M5RBL0-F1
#
_entry.id   AF-M5RBL0-F1
#
_cell.length_a   1.000
_cell.length_b   1.000
_cell.length_c   1.000
_cell.angle_alpha   90.00
_cell.angle_beta   90.00
_cell.angle_gamma   90.00
#
_symmetry.space_group_name_H-M   'P 1'
#
loop_
_entity.id
_entity.type
_entity.pdbx_description
1 polymer ?
#
loop_
_entity_poly.entity_id
_entity_poly.type
_entity_poly.pdbx_seq_one_letter_code
_entity_poly.pdbx_strand_id
1 'polypeptide(L)'
;MIGGYTEEAKAWRKWLVNAAAGNPSQLQIMYGVAGERRLTETELDWLPGYENSAPVRTGNAAYRQHQLDVPGEIMETLHLARRYGLGPDEDAWRVQTAVMEFLETQWEKPDEGIWEIRGEQRHFTHSKVMAWVAADRAVKDVEHFGLPGDAQRWKKLRDRIHAEVCAKGFNEKLGGFVQSYGADETDASLLMLPLVGFVEANDPKMIGTLRLIEDRLVKDGLVIRYLTESNIDGLPEGEGAFFVVFILVG
;
A
#
# COMPACT_ATOMS: atom_id res chain seq x y z
N MET A 1 6.86 1.38 -19.46
CA MET A 1 8.15 1.24 -20.18
C MET A 1 8.65 -0.18 -20.36
N ILE A 2 8.43 -1.12 -19.43
CA ILE A 2 8.79 -2.54 -19.66
C ILE A 2 7.82 -3.21 -20.65
N GLY A 3 6.54 -2.83 -20.61
CA GLY A 3 5.51 -3.27 -21.57
C GLY A 3 5.30 -2.37 -22.80
N GLY A 4 6.17 -1.39 -23.07
CA GLY A 4 6.06 -0.52 -24.26
C GLY A 4 5.09 0.69 -24.18
N TYR A 5 4.13 0.69 -23.25
CA TYR A 5 3.11 1.76 -23.08
C TYR A 5 3.65 3.01 -22.38
N THR A 6 4.45 3.81 -23.08
CA THR A 6 5.14 4.98 -22.50
C THR A 6 4.25 6.22 -22.44
N GLU A 7 3.38 6.43 -23.43
CA GLU A 7 2.49 7.59 -23.46
C GLU A 7 1.35 7.47 -22.45
N GLU A 8 0.83 6.26 -22.23
CA GLU A 8 -0.15 5.96 -21.19
C GLU A 8 0.44 6.20 -19.80
N ALA A 9 1.69 5.79 -19.56
CA ALA A 9 2.38 6.05 -18.30
C ALA A 9 2.56 7.57 -18.07
N LYS A 10 2.87 8.35 -19.11
CA LYS A 10 2.95 9.82 -19.00
C LYS A 10 1.59 10.44 -18.72
N ALA A 11 0.54 9.98 -19.40
CA ALA A 11 -0.82 10.45 -19.19
C ALA A 11 -1.30 10.16 -17.76
N TRP A 12 -1.03 8.96 -17.25
CA TRP A 12 -1.34 8.57 -15.89
C TRP A 12 -0.57 9.41 -14.86
N ARG A 13 0.75 9.62 -15.06
CA ARG A 13 1.54 10.52 -14.18
C ARG A 13 0.95 11.92 -14.13
N LYS A 14 0.58 12.47 -15.29
CA LYS A 14 -0.03 13.80 -15.39
C LYS A 14 -1.38 13.84 -14.67
N TRP A 15 -2.21 12.81 -14.82
CA TRP A 15 -3.47 12.68 -14.09
C TRP A 15 -3.22 12.66 -12.58
N LEU A 16 -2.26 11.86 -12.11
CA LEU A 16 -1.91 11.75 -10.70
C LEU A 16 -1.47 13.10 -10.13
N VAL A 17 -0.54 13.78 -10.81
CA VAL A 17 -0.07 15.11 -10.40
C VAL A 17 -1.24 16.11 -10.34
N ASN A 18 -2.17 16.06 -11.29
CA ASN A 18 -3.36 16.93 -11.29
C ASN A 18 -4.36 16.57 -10.19
N ALA A 19 -4.57 15.29 -9.89
CA ALA A 19 -5.46 14.84 -8.83
C ALA A 19 -4.88 15.13 -7.42
N ALA A 20 -3.55 15.02 -7.31
CA ALA A 20 -2.77 15.40 -6.14
C ALA A 20 -2.59 16.91 -6.01
N ALA A 21 -2.85 17.69 -7.07
CA ALA A 21 -2.70 19.14 -7.05
C ALA A 21 -3.62 19.75 -5.97
N GLY A 22 -3.00 20.40 -4.99
CA GLY A 22 -3.67 20.89 -3.79
C GLY A 22 -2.73 20.86 -2.59
N ASN A 23 -3.30 20.76 -1.38
CA ASN A 23 -2.51 20.49 -0.19
C ASN A 23 -2.22 18.98 -0.13
N PRO A 24 -0.94 18.54 -0.09
CA PRO A 24 -0.59 17.12 -0.08
C PRO A 24 -1.03 16.37 1.17
N SER A 25 -1.32 17.08 2.27
CA SER A 25 -2.05 16.53 3.42
C SER A 25 -3.51 16.18 3.11
N GLN A 26 -3.98 16.49 1.90
CA GLN A 26 -5.29 16.15 1.36
C GLN A 26 -5.15 15.14 0.20
N LEU A 27 -4.03 14.44 0.05
CA LEU A 27 -4.02 13.26 -0.79
C LEU A 27 -5.10 12.29 -0.29
N GLN A 28 -5.98 11.88 -1.19
CA GLN A 28 -7.01 10.90 -0.91
C GLN A 28 -6.55 9.53 -1.39
N ILE A 29 -7.04 8.48 -0.74
CA ILE A 29 -6.77 7.12 -1.17
C ILE A 29 -7.40 6.81 -2.55
N MET A 30 -8.44 7.56 -2.91
CA MET A 30 -9.22 7.31 -4.11
C MET A 30 -9.84 8.61 -4.64
N TYR A 31 -9.92 8.66 -5.96
CA TYR A 31 -10.49 9.74 -6.76
C TYR A 31 -11.46 9.15 -7.79
N GLY A 32 -12.43 9.94 -8.23
CA GLY A 32 -13.20 9.61 -9.43
C GLY A 32 -12.28 9.58 -10.65
N VAL A 33 -12.73 8.93 -11.73
CA VAL A 33 -11.93 8.76 -12.96
C VAL A 33 -11.50 10.11 -13.56
N ALA A 34 -12.30 11.17 -13.40
CA ALA A 34 -11.95 12.52 -13.84
C ALA A 34 -11.25 13.36 -12.74
N GLY A 35 -10.84 12.76 -11.63
CA GLY A 35 -10.16 13.41 -10.51
C GLY A 35 -11.10 13.93 -9.42
N GLU A 36 -12.38 13.53 -9.42
CA GLU A 36 -13.34 13.97 -8.43
C GLU A 36 -12.96 13.54 -7.02
N ARG A 37 -12.98 14.49 -6.10
CA ARG A 37 -12.58 14.29 -4.69
C ARG A 37 -13.72 13.83 -3.80
N ARG A 38 -14.96 14.17 -4.15
CA ARG A 38 -16.13 13.85 -3.32
C ARG A 38 -16.77 12.57 -3.82
N LEU A 39 -16.53 11.48 -3.09
CA LEU A 39 -17.02 10.13 -3.42
C LEU A 39 -18.00 9.64 -2.35
N THR A 40 -19.00 10.48 -2.03
CA THR A 40 -19.97 10.20 -0.96
C THR A 40 -20.67 8.88 -1.26
N GLU A 41 -20.49 7.89 -0.39
CA GLU A 41 -21.15 6.60 -0.52
C GLU A 41 -22.66 6.76 -0.26
N THR A 42 -23.48 6.15 -1.11
CA THR A 42 -24.95 6.15 -0.97
C THR A 42 -25.48 4.77 -1.35
N GLU A 43 -26.39 4.24 -0.55
CA GLU A 43 -27.08 2.98 -0.86
C GLU A 43 -28.24 3.23 -1.82
N LEU A 44 -28.39 2.34 -2.81
CA LEU A 44 -29.40 2.40 -3.85
C LEU A 44 -30.39 1.26 -3.62
N ASP A 45 -31.29 1.45 -2.66
CA ASP A 45 -32.26 0.44 -2.20
C ASP A 45 -33.25 -0.03 -3.29
N TRP A 46 -33.40 0.76 -4.37
CA TRP A 46 -34.22 0.41 -5.53
C TRP A 46 -33.53 -0.53 -6.52
N LEU A 47 -32.23 -0.81 -6.37
CA LEU A 47 -31.51 -1.74 -7.23
C LEU A 47 -31.34 -3.09 -6.51
N PRO A 48 -31.73 -4.21 -7.13
CA PRO A 48 -31.61 -5.53 -6.51
C PRO A 48 -30.14 -6.02 -6.41
N GLY A 49 -29.23 -5.40 -7.16
CA GLY A 49 -27.82 -5.82 -7.26
C GLY A 49 -27.61 -7.03 -8.17
N TYR A 50 -26.35 -7.30 -8.49
CA TYR A 50 -25.97 -8.46 -9.28
C TYR A 50 -26.19 -9.74 -8.46
N GLU A 51 -26.91 -10.72 -9.01
CA GLU A 51 -27.29 -11.96 -8.31
C GLU A 51 -27.99 -11.74 -6.95
N ASN A 52 -28.77 -10.66 -6.82
CA ASN A 52 -29.40 -10.22 -5.56
C ASN A 52 -28.41 -9.82 -4.45
N SER A 53 -27.16 -9.52 -4.81
CA SER A 53 -26.16 -9.01 -3.88
C SER A 53 -26.54 -7.62 -3.41
N ALA A 54 -26.96 -7.52 -2.15
CA ALA A 54 -27.35 -6.28 -1.49
C ALA A 54 -26.45 -6.00 -0.29
N PRO A 55 -26.23 -4.72 0.05
CA PRO A 55 -26.78 -3.52 -0.61
C PRO A 55 -25.96 -3.06 -1.83
N VAL A 56 -26.65 -2.47 -2.81
CA VAL A 56 -26.01 -1.77 -3.94
C VAL A 56 -25.58 -0.39 -3.48
N ARG A 57 -24.32 -0.02 -3.74
CA ARG A 57 -23.75 1.28 -3.36
C ARG A 57 -23.19 2.01 -4.57
N THR A 58 -23.24 3.35 -4.52
CA THR A 58 -22.49 4.25 -5.41
C THR A 58 -21.60 5.17 -4.58
N GLY A 59 -20.51 5.68 -5.17
CA GLY A 59 -19.41 6.27 -4.42
C GLY A 59 -18.62 5.19 -3.68
N ASN A 60 -17.69 5.60 -2.80
CA ASN A 60 -16.98 4.66 -1.94
C ASN A 60 -16.48 5.41 -0.69
N ALA A 61 -16.90 4.94 0.49
CA ALA A 61 -16.65 5.58 1.78
C ALA A 61 -15.17 5.57 2.19
N ALA A 62 -14.36 4.70 1.59
CA ALA A 62 -12.93 4.60 1.84
C ALA A 62 -12.21 5.94 1.53
N TYR A 63 -12.79 6.83 0.72
CA TYR A 63 -12.22 8.17 0.46
C TYR A 63 -11.96 9.03 1.73
N ARG A 64 -12.50 8.65 2.89
CA ARG A 64 -12.25 9.28 4.20
C ARG A 64 -11.25 8.52 5.09
N GLN A 65 -10.84 7.32 4.71
CA GLN A 65 -9.91 6.49 5.47
C GLN A 65 -8.50 7.09 5.43
N HIS A 66 -7.72 6.77 6.45
CA HIS A 66 -6.32 7.17 6.56
C HIS A 66 -5.45 5.96 6.21
N GLN A 67 -5.13 5.76 4.93
CA GLN A 67 -4.27 4.65 4.53
C GLN A 67 -2.83 5.10 4.27
N LEU A 68 -1.88 4.40 4.88
CA LEU A 68 -0.44 4.73 4.80
C LEU A 68 0.29 4.03 3.65
N ASP A 69 -0.37 3.09 2.97
CA ASP A 69 0.15 2.40 1.80
C ASP A 69 0.15 3.25 0.52
N VAL A 70 -0.93 3.99 0.28
CA VAL A 70 -1.09 4.88 -0.90
C VAL A 70 0.09 5.86 -1.07
N PRO A 71 0.58 6.57 -0.02
CA PRO A 71 1.82 7.33 -0.09
C PRO A 71 3.02 6.55 -0.66
N GLY A 72 3.20 5.30 -0.24
CA GLY A 72 4.27 4.43 -0.73
C GLY A 72 4.10 4.07 -2.20
N GLU A 73 2.87 3.78 -2.64
CA GLU A 73 2.58 3.46 -4.04
C GLU A 73 2.82 4.64 -4.99
N ILE A 74 2.44 5.85 -4.57
CA ILE A 74 2.72 7.09 -5.29
C ILE A 74 4.23 7.27 -5.45
N MET A 75 4.98 7.11 -4.37
CA MET A 75 6.43 7.29 -4.35
C MET A 75 7.15 6.23 -5.20
N GLU A 76 6.74 4.95 -5.11
CA GLU A 76 7.26 3.88 -5.95
C GLU A 76 7.00 4.16 -7.43
N THR A 77 5.77 4.54 -7.77
CA THR A 77 5.40 4.72 -9.18
C THR A 77 6.14 5.89 -9.81
N LEU A 78 6.28 7.01 -9.10
CA LEU A 78 7.03 8.17 -9.58
C LEU A 78 8.53 7.88 -9.68
N HIS A 79 9.09 7.11 -8.73
CA HIS A 79 10.47 6.63 -8.80
C HIS A 79 10.71 5.73 -10.01
N LEU A 80 9.83 4.74 -10.24
CA LEU A 80 9.92 3.83 -11.39
C LEU A 80 9.77 4.59 -12.71
N ALA A 81 8.84 5.54 -12.80
CA ALA A 81 8.71 6.41 -13.97
C ALA A 81 10.03 7.13 -14.26
N ARG A 82 10.71 7.66 -13.24
CA ARG A 82 12.01 8.31 -13.40
C ARG A 82 13.09 7.32 -13.85
N ARG A 83 13.17 6.15 -13.18
CA ARG A 83 14.13 5.07 -13.48
C ARG A 83 14.03 4.55 -14.92
N TYR A 84 12.83 4.47 -15.47
CA TYR A 84 12.63 3.97 -16.83
C TYR A 84 12.57 5.08 -17.90
N GLY A 85 12.95 6.32 -17.57
CA GLY A 85 13.18 7.37 -18.57
C GLY A 85 11.97 8.25 -18.92
N LEU A 86 10.97 8.38 -18.05
CA LEU A 86 9.88 9.36 -18.23
C LEU A 86 10.33 10.81 -17.97
N GLY A 87 11.63 11.03 -17.76
CA GLY A 87 12.24 12.32 -17.50
C GLY A 87 11.92 12.88 -16.11
N PRO A 88 12.72 13.83 -15.61
CA PRO A 88 12.38 14.57 -14.41
C PRO A 88 11.10 15.39 -14.66
N ASP A 89 10.27 15.46 -13.64
CA ASP A 89 9.04 16.26 -13.61
C ASP A 89 9.02 16.99 -12.26
N GLU A 90 9.05 18.32 -12.29
CA GLU A 90 9.13 19.17 -11.10
C GLU A 90 7.86 19.08 -10.27
N ASP A 91 6.69 19.02 -10.91
CA ASP A 91 5.42 18.90 -10.21
C ASP A 91 5.27 17.51 -9.58
N ALA A 92 5.72 16.47 -10.26
CA ALA A 92 5.84 15.14 -9.64
C ALA A 92 6.75 15.18 -8.40
N TRP A 93 7.89 15.88 -8.47
CA TRP A 93 8.79 16.00 -7.31
C TRP A 93 8.18 16.79 -6.16
N ARG A 94 7.39 17.83 -6.45
CA ARG A 94 6.62 18.58 -5.43
C ARG A 94 5.61 17.67 -4.72
N VAL A 95 4.92 16.80 -5.46
CA VAL A 95 4.04 15.79 -4.88
C VAL A 95 4.83 14.85 -3.96
N GLN A 96 5.95 14.30 -4.42
CA GLN A 96 6.80 13.39 -3.62
C GLN A 96 7.31 14.05 -2.33
N THR A 97 7.79 15.29 -2.41
CA THR A 97 8.31 16.03 -1.25
C THR A 97 7.24 16.21 -0.19
N ALA A 98 6.01 16.50 -0.61
CA ALA A 98 4.94 16.76 0.32
C ALA A 98 4.27 15.49 0.85
N VAL A 99 4.35 14.38 0.10
CA VAL A 99 4.11 13.04 0.65
C VAL A 99 5.08 12.75 1.80
N MET A 100 6.36 13.11 1.65
CA MET A 100 7.35 12.93 2.72
C MET A 100 7.05 13.79 3.95
N GLU A 101 6.65 15.05 3.76
CA GLU A 101 6.24 15.94 4.87
C GLU A 101 5.05 15.36 5.66
N PHE A 102 4.06 14.80 4.95
CA PHE A 102 2.95 14.09 5.58
C PHE A 102 3.44 12.88 6.36
N LEU A 103 4.22 11.99 5.73
CA LEU A 103 4.67 10.76 6.36
C LEU A 103 5.52 11.01 7.59
N GLU A 104 6.39 12.02 7.59
CA GLU A 104 7.20 12.39 8.76
C GLU A 104 6.41 12.66 10.03
N THR A 105 5.13 13.05 9.89
CA THR A 105 4.25 13.36 11.03
C THR A 105 3.15 12.31 11.27
N GLN A 106 2.81 11.50 10.26
CA GLN A 106 1.65 10.62 10.33
C GLN A 106 2.00 9.12 10.32
N TRP A 107 3.21 8.72 9.88
CA TRP A 107 3.53 7.30 9.69
C TRP A 107 3.40 6.44 10.96
N GLU A 108 3.47 7.03 12.15
CA GLU A 108 3.36 6.31 13.44
C GLU A 108 1.90 6.01 13.81
N LYS A 109 0.90 6.55 13.11
CA LYS A 109 -0.53 6.34 13.41
C LYS A 109 -1.04 5.00 12.88
N PRO A 110 -2.04 4.37 13.51
CA PRO A 110 -2.73 3.23 12.92
C PRO A 110 -3.55 3.66 11.68
N ASP A 111 -3.81 2.71 10.79
CA ASP A 111 -4.50 2.91 9.50
C ASP A 111 -5.52 1.78 9.22
N GLU A 112 -6.22 1.85 8.09
CA GLU A 112 -7.20 0.84 7.64
C GLU A 112 -6.63 -0.25 6.72
N GLY A 113 -5.34 -0.16 6.37
CA GLY A 113 -4.66 -1.16 5.53
C GLY A 113 -5.13 -1.19 4.08
N ILE A 114 -4.38 -1.93 3.25
CA ILE A 114 -4.63 -2.06 1.79
C ILE A 114 -5.97 -2.70 1.44
N TRP A 115 -6.54 -3.47 2.37
CA TRP A 115 -7.82 -4.15 2.16
C TRP A 115 -9.04 -3.30 2.50
N GLU A 116 -8.86 -2.00 2.75
CA GLU A 116 -9.93 -1.05 3.12
C GLU A 116 -10.77 -1.54 4.31
N ILE A 117 -10.10 -2.12 5.32
CA ILE A 117 -10.76 -2.82 6.43
C ILE A 117 -11.73 -1.87 7.13
N ARG A 118 -13.02 -2.24 7.14
CA ARG A 118 -14.11 -1.44 7.75
C ARG A 118 -14.23 -1.71 9.26
N GLY A 119 -13.09 -1.80 9.95
CA GLY A 119 -12.95 -2.14 11.37
C GLY A 119 -12.13 -1.11 12.16
N GLU A 120 -11.59 -1.52 13.31
CA GLU A 120 -10.67 -0.67 14.10
C GLU A 120 -9.35 -0.46 13.35
N GLN A 121 -8.84 0.77 13.36
CA GLN A 121 -7.53 1.08 12.78
C GLN A 121 -6.42 0.33 13.53
N ARG A 122 -5.46 -0.23 12.79
CA ARG A 122 -4.33 -0.99 13.35
C ARG A 122 -3.01 -0.53 12.75
N HIS A 123 -1.90 -0.92 13.36
CA HIS A 123 -0.59 -0.76 12.73
C HIS A 123 -0.35 -1.92 11.76
N PHE A 124 -0.92 -1.84 10.56
CA PHE A 124 -0.73 -2.87 9.54
C PHE A 124 0.72 -2.89 9.06
N THR A 125 1.34 -4.08 9.08
CA THR A 125 2.75 -4.24 8.75
C THR A 125 3.04 -3.80 7.32
N HIS A 126 2.17 -4.17 6.36
CA HIS A 126 2.27 -3.72 4.97
C HIS A 126 2.27 -2.19 4.85
N SER A 127 1.32 -1.52 5.52
CA SER A 127 1.22 -0.06 5.48
C SER A 127 2.48 0.64 6.03
N LYS A 128 3.09 0.10 7.08
CA LYS A 128 4.37 0.60 7.61
C LYS A 128 5.53 0.35 6.65
N VAL A 129 5.54 -0.80 5.98
CA VAL A 129 6.51 -1.07 4.91
C VAL A 129 6.34 -0.08 3.76
N MET A 130 5.12 0.28 3.37
CA MET A 130 4.90 1.25 2.31
C MET A 130 5.30 2.69 2.71
N ALA A 131 5.15 3.06 3.98
CA ALA A 131 5.77 4.28 4.50
C ALA A 131 7.32 4.23 4.43
N TRP A 132 7.93 3.07 4.67
CA TRP A 132 9.35 2.85 4.44
C TRP A 132 9.73 2.98 2.95
N VAL A 133 8.92 2.42 2.03
CA VAL A 133 9.14 2.51 0.58
C VAL A 133 9.19 3.97 0.17
N ALA A 134 8.23 4.79 0.62
CA ALA A 134 8.23 6.22 0.33
C ALA A 134 9.55 6.90 0.72
N ALA A 135 10.03 6.66 1.95
CA ALA A 135 11.29 7.22 2.41
C ALA A 135 12.49 6.71 1.62
N ASP A 136 12.54 5.42 1.30
CA ASP A 136 13.61 4.83 0.50
C ASP A 136 13.65 5.40 -0.93
N ARG A 137 12.49 5.59 -1.56
CA ARG A 137 12.41 6.18 -2.91
C ARG A 137 12.78 7.65 -2.92
N ALA A 138 12.36 8.42 -1.92
CA ALA A 138 12.78 9.81 -1.77
C ALA A 138 14.31 9.93 -1.67
N VAL A 139 14.95 9.06 -0.88
CA VAL A 139 16.41 9.01 -0.75
C VAL A 139 17.06 8.67 -2.10
N LYS A 140 16.62 7.60 -2.76
CA LYS A 140 17.16 7.19 -4.07
C LYS A 140 16.97 8.27 -5.14
N ASP A 141 15.86 8.99 -5.10
CA ASP A 141 15.57 10.07 -6.03
C ASP A 141 16.51 11.26 -5.86
N VAL A 142 16.84 11.63 -4.62
CA VAL A 142 17.85 12.67 -4.35
C VAL A 142 19.24 12.18 -4.77
N GLU A 143 19.64 10.98 -4.37
CA GLU A 143 21.02 10.51 -4.53
C GLU A 143 21.38 10.08 -5.95
N HIS A 144 20.45 9.46 -6.68
CA HIS A 144 20.72 8.91 -8.01
C HIS A 144 20.24 9.82 -9.15
N PHE A 145 19.26 10.68 -8.90
CA PHE A 145 18.70 11.58 -9.92
C PHE A 145 18.95 13.06 -9.64
N GLY A 146 19.63 13.40 -8.54
CA GLY A 146 20.05 14.76 -8.22
C GLY A 146 18.88 15.70 -7.89
N LEU A 147 17.75 15.16 -7.42
CA LEU A 147 16.61 15.99 -7.03
C LEU A 147 16.90 16.73 -5.72
N PRO A 148 16.34 17.95 -5.54
CA PRO A 148 16.58 18.73 -4.33
C PRO A 148 15.84 18.13 -3.13
N GLY A 149 16.54 17.85 -2.04
CA GLY A 149 15.95 17.35 -0.80
C GLY A 149 16.99 16.97 0.25
N ASP A 150 16.55 16.77 1.49
CA ASP A 150 17.43 16.33 2.59
C ASP A 150 17.45 14.79 2.65
N ALA A 151 18.32 14.18 1.84
CA ALA A 151 18.49 12.73 1.82
C ALA A 151 18.89 12.16 3.18
N GLN A 152 19.63 12.90 4.01
CA GLN A 152 20.07 12.41 5.32
C GLN A 152 18.92 12.35 6.32
N ARG A 153 18.04 13.36 6.31
CA ARG A 153 16.78 13.33 7.09
C ARG A 153 15.90 12.15 6.69
N TRP A 154 15.69 11.93 5.40
CA TRP A 154 14.85 10.82 4.92
C TRP A 154 15.49 9.45 5.12
N LYS A 155 16.83 9.33 5.07
CA LYS A 155 17.55 8.11 5.48
C LYS A 155 17.27 7.75 6.93
N LYS A 156 17.36 8.72 7.85
CA LYS A 156 17.06 8.48 9.27
C LYS A 156 15.61 8.04 9.48
N LEU A 157 14.66 8.64 8.76
CA LEU A 157 13.26 8.22 8.81
C LEU A 157 13.10 6.78 8.29
N ARG A 158 13.64 6.48 7.11
CA ARG A 158 13.61 5.15 6.50
C ARG A 158 14.17 4.10 7.48
N ASP A 159 15.36 4.34 8.02
CA ASP A 159 16.03 3.38 8.90
C ASP A 159 15.26 3.20 10.22
N ARG A 160 14.61 4.25 10.73
CA ARG A 160 13.72 4.17 11.90
C ARG A 160 12.48 3.33 11.62
N ILE A 161 11.82 3.54 10.48
CA ILE A 161 10.64 2.74 10.10
C ILE A 161 11.03 1.27 9.91
N HIS A 162 12.16 1.01 9.24
CA HIS A 162 12.67 -0.35 9.04
C HIS A 162 12.88 -1.08 10.36
N ALA A 163 13.60 -0.44 11.29
CA ALA A 163 13.88 -1.00 12.60
C ALA A 163 12.59 -1.27 13.39
N GLU A 164 11.61 -0.36 13.33
CA GLU A 164 10.32 -0.56 14.00
C GLU A 164 9.54 -1.73 13.41
N VAL A 165 9.40 -1.80 12.08
CA VAL A 165 8.68 -2.88 11.41
C VAL A 165 9.33 -4.23 11.69
N CYS A 166 10.66 -4.32 11.65
CA CYS A 166 11.36 -5.55 12.02
C CYS A 166 11.15 -5.93 13.48
N ALA A 167 11.00 -4.97 14.39
CA ALA A 167 10.82 -5.24 15.81
C ALA A 167 9.37 -5.57 16.19
N LYS A 168 8.38 -4.95 15.53
CA LYS A 168 6.96 -5.03 15.91
C LYS A 168 6.09 -5.80 14.93
N GLY A 169 6.47 -5.84 13.65
CA GLY A 169 5.75 -6.54 12.58
C GLY A 169 6.22 -7.98 12.35
N PHE A 170 7.36 -8.38 12.91
CA PHE A 170 7.86 -9.76 12.89
C PHE A 170 7.51 -10.48 14.20
N ASN A 171 6.87 -11.65 14.10
CA ASN A 171 6.52 -12.46 15.25
C ASN A 171 7.52 -13.62 15.37
N GLU A 172 8.44 -13.54 16.34
CA GLU A 172 9.49 -14.55 16.55
C GLU A 172 8.94 -15.95 16.85
N LYS A 173 7.77 -16.05 17.51
CA LYS A 173 7.16 -17.34 17.84
C LYS A 173 6.61 -18.04 16.59
N LEU A 174 6.05 -17.26 15.67
CA LEU A 174 5.54 -17.75 14.40
C LEU A 174 6.62 -17.88 13.33
N GLY A 175 7.74 -17.16 13.50
CA GLY A 175 8.86 -17.16 12.57
C GLY A 175 8.60 -16.36 11.29
N GLY A 176 7.65 -15.41 11.30
CA GLY A 176 7.24 -14.67 10.11
C GLY A 176 6.69 -13.27 10.41
N PHE A 177 6.58 -12.44 9.39
CA PHE A 177 5.84 -11.18 9.47
C PHE A 177 4.34 -11.46 9.61
N VAL A 178 3.67 -10.64 10.42
CA VAL A 178 2.24 -10.74 10.75
C VAL A 178 1.47 -9.55 10.20
N GLN A 179 0.15 -9.69 10.05
CA GLN A 179 -0.74 -8.72 9.40
C GLN A 179 -0.63 -7.32 10.02
N SER A 180 -0.63 -7.25 11.35
CA SER A 180 -0.50 -6.01 12.10
C SER A 180 0.34 -6.23 13.36
N TYR A 181 0.86 -5.16 13.94
CA TYR A 181 1.71 -5.26 15.12
C TYR A 181 1.00 -5.98 16.27
N GLY A 182 1.65 -7.03 16.80
CA GLY A 182 1.12 -7.85 17.89
C GLY A 182 0.06 -8.87 17.47
N ALA A 183 -0.25 -8.98 16.17
CA ALA A 183 -1.15 -10.01 15.67
C ALA A 183 -0.49 -11.40 15.66
N ASP A 184 -1.34 -12.43 15.67
CA ASP A 184 -0.92 -13.82 15.48
C ASP A 184 -1.30 -14.36 14.10
N GLU A 185 -1.90 -13.52 13.25
CA GLU A 185 -2.31 -13.80 11.87
C GLU A 185 -1.32 -13.21 10.86
N THR A 186 -1.16 -13.88 9.71
CA THR A 186 -0.39 -13.37 8.57
C THR A 186 -1.31 -12.75 7.51
N ASP A 187 -0.73 -12.10 6.50
CA ASP A 187 -1.45 -11.43 5.43
C ASP A 187 -0.71 -11.60 4.09
N ALA A 188 -1.46 -11.84 3.03
CA ALA A 188 -0.93 -12.00 1.67
C ALA A 188 -0.17 -10.75 1.17
N SER A 189 -0.55 -9.56 1.61
CA SER A 189 0.14 -8.31 1.26
C SER A 189 1.62 -8.32 1.66
N LEU A 190 2.01 -9.18 2.61
CA LEU A 190 3.40 -9.29 3.05
C LEU A 190 4.32 -9.93 1.99
N LEU A 191 3.77 -10.54 0.93
CA LEU A 191 4.55 -10.98 -0.22
C LEU A 191 5.16 -9.79 -1.01
N MET A 192 4.67 -8.58 -0.78
CA MET A 192 5.24 -7.36 -1.40
C MET A 192 6.60 -6.96 -0.81
N LEU A 193 6.91 -7.36 0.43
CA LEU A 193 8.13 -6.96 1.14
C LEU A 193 9.42 -7.13 0.31
N PRO A 194 9.69 -8.31 -0.30
CA PRO A 194 10.88 -8.48 -1.12
C PRO A 194 10.80 -7.75 -2.46
N LEU A 195 9.60 -7.58 -3.01
CA LEU A 195 9.39 -6.92 -4.31
C LEU A 195 9.69 -5.42 -4.23
N VAL A 196 9.37 -4.80 -3.11
CA VAL A 196 9.68 -3.38 -2.87
C VAL A 196 11.08 -3.17 -2.27
N GLY A 197 11.78 -4.25 -1.93
CA GLY A 197 13.14 -4.26 -1.41
C GLY A 197 13.26 -4.01 0.10
N PHE A 198 12.20 -4.26 0.87
CA PHE A 198 12.19 -4.08 2.33
C PHE A 198 13.07 -5.12 3.06
N VAL A 199 13.02 -6.36 2.57
CA VAL A 199 13.89 -7.48 2.98
C VAL A 199 14.28 -8.28 1.74
N GLU A 200 15.42 -8.94 1.75
CA GLU A 200 15.82 -9.82 0.65
C GLU A 200 14.90 -11.04 0.57
N ALA A 201 14.63 -11.52 -0.65
CA ALA A 201 13.74 -12.68 -0.86
C ALA A 201 14.25 -13.97 -0.19
N ASN A 202 15.56 -14.08 -0.01
CA ASN A 202 16.21 -15.21 0.68
C ASN A 202 16.51 -14.94 2.16
N ASP A 203 16.07 -13.81 2.73
CA ASP A 203 16.19 -13.55 4.17
C ASP A 203 15.39 -14.61 4.94
N PRO A 204 15.94 -15.22 6.01
CA PRO A 204 15.23 -16.19 6.83
C PRO A 204 13.85 -15.72 7.33
N LYS A 205 13.69 -14.41 7.62
CA LYS A 205 12.40 -13.83 8.01
C LYS A 205 11.39 -13.88 6.86
N MET A 206 11.84 -13.62 5.63
CA MET A 206 10.96 -13.67 4.46
C MET A 206 10.59 -15.11 4.10
N ILE A 207 11.54 -16.04 4.17
CA ILE A 207 11.28 -17.47 3.97
C ILE A 207 10.27 -17.98 5.01
N GLY A 208 10.41 -17.59 6.28
CA GLY A 208 9.46 -17.97 7.32
C GLY A 208 8.07 -17.33 7.11
N THR A 209 8.02 -16.09 6.62
CA THR A 209 6.76 -15.42 6.24
C THR A 209 6.07 -16.14 5.08
N LEU A 210 6.82 -16.54 4.05
CA LEU A 210 6.28 -17.32 2.92
C LEU A 210 5.66 -18.63 3.40
N ARG A 211 6.37 -19.39 4.24
CA ARG A 211 5.84 -20.64 4.84
C ARG A 211 4.57 -20.39 5.64
N LEU A 212 4.54 -19.31 6.43
CA LEU A 212 3.37 -18.95 7.22
C LEU A 212 2.15 -18.63 6.34
N ILE A 213 2.37 -17.97 5.20
CA ILE A 213 1.34 -17.69 4.19
C ILE A 213 0.91 -18.98 3.48
N GLU A 214 1.84 -19.84 3.09
CA GLU A 214 1.56 -21.14 2.49
C GLU A 214 0.68 -22.00 3.41
N ASP A 215 1.06 -22.11 4.68
CA ASP A 215 0.36 -22.95 5.66
C ASP A 215 -1.05 -22.43 5.99
N ARG A 216 -1.26 -21.11 5.99
CA ARG A 216 -2.50 -20.50 6.51
C ARG A 216 -3.42 -19.91 5.47
N LEU A 217 -2.88 -19.44 4.35
CA LEU A 217 -3.63 -18.69 3.34
C LEU A 217 -3.76 -19.44 2.01
N VAL A 218 -3.04 -20.55 1.79
CA VAL A 218 -3.25 -21.37 0.60
C VAL A 218 -4.43 -22.33 0.79
N LYS A 219 -5.44 -22.19 -0.05
CA LYS A 219 -6.61 -23.08 -0.14
C LYS A 219 -6.75 -23.55 -1.58
N ASP A 220 -6.74 -24.87 -1.80
CA ASP A 220 -6.86 -25.49 -3.11
C ASP A 220 -5.88 -24.94 -4.17
N GLY A 221 -4.65 -24.62 -3.74
CA GLY A 221 -3.61 -24.06 -4.59
C GLY A 221 -3.75 -22.56 -4.89
N LEU A 222 -4.73 -21.88 -4.30
CA LEU A 222 -4.92 -20.44 -4.42
C LEU A 222 -4.66 -19.74 -3.09
N VAL A 223 -4.16 -18.51 -3.13
CA VAL A 223 -3.87 -17.73 -1.93
C VAL A 223 -5.05 -16.79 -1.62
N ILE A 224 -5.58 -16.84 -0.40
CA ILE A 224 -6.57 -15.87 0.10
C ILE A 224 -5.86 -14.66 0.73
N ARG A 225 -6.55 -13.52 0.87
CA ARG A 225 -5.94 -12.27 1.34
C ARG A 225 -5.47 -12.35 2.80
N TYR A 226 -6.38 -12.79 3.67
CA TYR A 226 -6.18 -13.00 5.10
C TYR A 226 -7.29 -13.92 5.62
N LEU A 227 -7.17 -14.37 6.88
CA LEU A 227 -8.21 -15.16 7.53
C LEU A 227 -9.34 -14.24 8.04
N THR A 228 -10.53 -14.36 7.47
CA THR A 228 -11.72 -13.58 7.89
C THR A 228 -12.27 -14.01 9.24
N GLU A 229 -11.90 -15.19 9.73
CA GLU A 229 -12.23 -15.69 11.08
C GLU A 229 -11.72 -14.78 12.21
N SER A 230 -10.76 -13.91 11.91
CA SER A 230 -10.26 -12.88 12.84
C SER A 230 -11.23 -11.70 13.05
N ASN A 231 -12.33 -11.63 12.29
CA ASN A 231 -13.39 -10.61 12.34
C ASN A 231 -12.88 -9.16 12.26
N ILE A 232 -11.74 -8.96 11.60
CA ILE A 232 -11.07 -7.66 11.48
C ILE A 232 -11.84 -6.74 10.52
N ASP A 233 -12.52 -7.30 9.52
CA ASP A 233 -13.25 -6.60 8.46
C ASP A 233 -14.78 -6.59 8.64
N GLY A 234 -15.29 -7.30 9.64
CA GLY A 234 -16.71 -7.43 9.91
C GLY A 234 -17.48 -8.24 8.86
N LEU A 235 -16.79 -9.03 8.03
CA LEU A 235 -17.41 -9.87 7.00
C LEU A 235 -17.69 -11.29 7.51
N PRO A 236 -18.71 -11.98 6.95
CA PRO A 236 -18.93 -13.40 7.23
C PRO A 236 -17.73 -14.27 6.82
N GLU A 237 -17.58 -15.41 7.48
CA GLU A 237 -16.56 -16.41 7.11
C GLU A 237 -16.69 -16.87 5.65
N GLY A 238 -15.56 -17.16 5.00
CA GLY A 238 -15.54 -17.78 3.67
C GLY A 238 -15.26 -16.85 2.49
N GLU A 239 -14.36 -15.88 2.63
CA GLU A 239 -13.92 -15.08 1.48
C GLU A 239 -13.23 -15.96 0.40
N GLY A 240 -13.52 -15.68 -0.87
CA GLY A 240 -12.94 -16.39 -2.01
C GLY A 240 -11.47 -16.05 -2.25
N ALA A 241 -10.75 -16.94 -2.91
CA ALA A 241 -9.35 -16.71 -3.25
C ALA A 241 -9.17 -15.53 -4.22
N PHE A 242 -8.10 -14.76 -4.03
CA PHE A 242 -7.85 -13.54 -4.78
C PHE A 242 -6.74 -13.75 -5.82
N PHE A 243 -7.12 -13.77 -7.10
CA PHE A 243 -6.23 -14.17 -8.19
C PHE A 243 -4.94 -13.33 -8.31
N VAL A 244 -4.97 -12.05 -7.91
CA VAL A 244 -3.78 -11.18 -7.95
C VAL A 244 -2.70 -11.66 -6.95
N VAL A 245 -3.09 -12.24 -5.82
CA VAL A 245 -2.14 -12.78 -4.84
C VAL A 245 -1.45 -14.03 -5.38
N PHE A 246 -2.17 -14.86 -6.14
CA PHE A 246 -1.63 -16.09 -6.72
C PHE A 246 -0.43 -15.85 -7.65
N ILE A 247 -0.43 -14.74 -8.42
CA ILE A 247 0.66 -14.40 -9.35
C ILE A 247 1.98 -14.09 -8.63
N LEU A 248 1.94 -13.70 -7.35
CA LEU A 248 3.13 -13.37 -6.56
C LEU A 248 3.80 -14.59 -5.91
N VAL A 249 3.11 -15.74 -5.89
CA VAL A 249 3.60 -17.00 -5.28
C VAL A 249 3.97 -18.04 -6.35
N GLY A 250 3.45 -17.90 -7.58
CA GLY A 250 3.69 -18.81 -8.71
C GLY A 250 5.00 -18.60 -9.47
#